data_AF-A0A2D6G5Y4-F1
#
_entry.id   AF-A0A2D6G5Y4-F1
#
_cell.length_a   1.000
_cell.length_b   1.000
_cell.length_c   1.000
_cell.angle_alpha   90.00
_cell.angle_beta   90.00
_cell.angle_gamma   90.00
#
_symmetry.space_group_name_H-M   'P 1'
#
loop_
_entity.id
_entity.type
_entity.pdbx_description
1 polymer ?
#
loop_
_entity_poly.entity_id
_entity_poly.type
_entity_poly.pdbx_seq_one_letter_code
_entity_poly.pdbx_strand_id
1 'polypeptide(L)'
;MLGFTRAVNDRFRSAMIVGHNPGMAAFASKLAKSGDKEAIDRLKGKFPTAALAIFDNPQNQWSKLIFNETRLIEYIRPKDLQLLNNC
;
A
#
# COMPACT_ATOMS: atom_id res chain seq x y z
N MET A 1 9.01 3.70 8.47
CA MET A 1 7.96 2.76 7.99
C MET A 1 8.59 1.44 7.57
N LEU A 2 9.48 1.40 6.57
CA LEU A 2 10.09 0.14 6.11
C LEU A 2 10.69 -0.71 7.24
N GLY A 3 11.47 -0.12 8.16
CA GLY A 3 12.03 -0.85 9.31
C GLY A 3 10.96 -1.48 10.23
N PHE A 4 9.89 -0.75 10.52
CA PHE A 4 8.76 -1.29 11.32
C PHE A 4 8.04 -2.41 10.58
N THR A 5 7.82 -2.27 9.28
CA THR A 5 7.17 -3.31 8.46
C THR A 5 8.05 -4.56 8.35
N ARG A 6 9.37 -4.41 8.25
CA ARG A 6 10.33 -5.53 8.22
C ARG A 6 10.46 -6.27 9.55
N ALA A 7 10.05 -5.64 10.65
CA ALA A 7 10.06 -6.24 11.99
C ALA A 7 8.83 -7.14 12.28
N VAL A 8 7.86 -7.20 11.37
CA VAL A 8 6.72 -8.12 11.49
C VAL A 8 7.24 -9.56 11.41
N ASN A 9 6.73 -10.41 12.30
CA ASN A 9 7.08 -11.83 12.32
C ASN A 9 6.48 -12.57 11.11
N ASP A 10 7.27 -13.39 10.43
CA ASP A 10 6.87 -14.15 9.22
C ASP A 10 5.70 -15.12 9.44
N ARG A 11 5.30 -15.41 10.68
CA ARG A 11 4.06 -16.16 10.97
C ARG A 11 2.79 -15.42 10.52
N PHE A 12 2.85 -14.08 10.42
CA PHE A 12 1.72 -13.28 9.98
C PHE A 12 1.72 -13.13 8.48
N ARG A 13 0.63 -13.52 7.82
CA ARG A 13 0.50 -13.44 6.36
C ARG A 13 0.15 -12.04 5.85
N SER A 14 -0.40 -11.19 6.71
CA SER A 14 -0.80 -9.82 6.39
C SER A 14 -0.56 -8.90 7.57
N ALA A 15 -0.27 -7.63 7.29
CA ALA A 15 -0.13 -6.57 8.27
C ALA A 15 -0.75 -5.28 7.75
N MET A 16 -1.38 -4.51 8.63
CA MET A 16 -1.92 -3.19 8.32
C MET A 16 -1.03 -2.13 8.97
N ILE A 17 -0.55 -1.17 8.18
CA ILE A 17 0.25 -0.05 8.66
C ILE A 17 -0.62 1.20 8.65
N VAL A 18 -0.88 1.74 9.84
CA VAL A 18 -1.64 2.99 10.02
C VAL A 18 -0.67 4.08 10.47
N GLY A 19 -0.74 5.24 9.84
CA GLY A 19 0.16 6.35 10.15
C GLY A 19 -0.25 7.65 9.47
N HIS A 20 0.59 8.68 9.62
CA HIS A 20 0.30 10.02 9.13
C HIS A 20 0.99 10.33 7.80
N ASN A 21 0.35 11.21 7.03
CA ASN A 21 0.98 11.89 5.90
C ASN A 21 1.97 12.97 6.41
N PRO A 22 3.03 13.30 5.65
CA PRO A 22 3.32 12.84 4.28
C PRO A 22 3.99 11.47 4.20
N GLY A 23 4.41 10.90 5.34
CA GLY A 23 5.17 9.64 5.40
C GLY A 23 4.44 8.47 4.75
N MET A 24 3.14 8.30 5.00
CA MET A 24 2.35 7.20 4.43
C MET A 24 2.25 7.30 2.91
N ALA A 25 1.96 8.50 2.38
CA ALA A 25 1.95 8.75 0.94
C ALA A 25 3.29 8.38 0.28
N ALA A 26 4.41 8.82 0.87
CA ALA A 26 5.74 8.53 0.35
C ALA A 26 6.08 7.03 0.43
N PHE A 27 5.68 6.36 1.51
CA PHE A 27 5.92 4.92 1.69
C PHE A 27 5.14 4.09 0.67
N ALA A 28 3.83 4.34 0.53
CA ALA A 28 3.01 3.67 -0.46
C ALA A 28 3.52 3.89 -1.90
N SER A 29 3.93 5.12 -2.22
CA SER A 29 4.46 5.45 -3.55
C SER A 29 5.76 4.71 -3.89
N LYS A 30 6.63 4.48 -2.90
CA LYS A 30 7.88 3.72 -3.08
C LYS A 30 7.67 2.20 -3.16
N LEU A 31 6.54 1.70 -2.66
CA LEU A 31 6.14 0.30 -2.79
C LEU A 31 5.44 0.01 -4.13
N ALA A 32 4.77 0.99 -4.74
CA ALA A 32 4.02 0.81 -5.99
C ALA A 32 4.91 0.65 -7.24
N LYS A 33 5.62 -0.48 -7.35
CA LYS A 33 6.49 -0.80 -8.51
C LYS A 33 5.71 -1.22 -9.74
N SER A 34 4.82 -2.19 -9.54
CA SER A 34 4.05 -2.88 -10.57
C SER A 34 2.60 -3.04 -10.09
N GLY A 35 1.70 -3.37 -10.99
CA GLY A 35 0.26 -3.37 -10.73
C GLY A 35 -0.48 -2.66 -11.85
N ASP A 36 -1.77 -2.39 -11.62
CA ASP A 36 -2.57 -1.60 -12.55
C ASP A 36 -2.01 -0.18 -12.69
N LYS A 37 -1.79 0.27 -13.93
CA LYS A 37 -1.12 1.55 -14.20
C LYS A 37 -1.96 2.73 -13.70
N GLU A 38 -3.26 2.69 -13.90
CA GLU A 38 -4.15 3.77 -13.46
C GLU A 38 -4.18 3.86 -11.93
N ALA A 39 -4.26 2.73 -11.23
CA ALA A 39 -4.20 2.68 -9.77
C ALA A 39 -2.88 3.26 -9.23
N ILE A 40 -1.74 2.92 -9.84
CA ILE A 40 -0.43 3.46 -9.48
C ILE A 40 -0.39 4.98 -9.71
N ASP A 41 -0.86 5.45 -10.87
CA ASP A 41 -0.86 6.87 -11.20
C ASP A 41 -1.79 7.66 -10.25
N ARG A 42 -2.96 7.11 -9.89
CA ARG A 42 -3.85 7.68 -8.86
C ARG A 42 -3.18 7.75 -7.49
N LEU A 43 -2.49 6.70 -7.08
CA LEU A 43 -1.79 6.61 -5.79
C LEU A 43 -0.68 7.67 -5.71
N LYS A 44 0.13 7.80 -6.77
CA LYS A 44 1.23 8.78 -6.85
C LYS A 44 0.72 10.21 -6.93
N GLY A 45 -0.46 10.43 -7.50
CA GLY A 45 -1.07 11.76 -7.58
C GLY A 45 -1.56 12.30 -6.23
N LYS A 46 -2.23 11.47 -5.42
CA LYS A 46 -2.75 11.90 -4.09
C LYS A 46 -3.02 10.70 -3.19
N PHE A 47 -2.66 10.82 -1.91
CA PHE A 47 -2.98 9.87 -0.84
C PHE A 47 -3.76 10.59 0.28
N PRO A 48 -5.10 10.77 0.15
CA PRO A 48 -5.89 11.51 1.13
C PRO A 48 -6.02 10.75 2.46
N THR A 49 -6.54 11.42 3.48
CA THR A 49 -6.92 10.78 4.75
C THR A 49 -7.79 9.55 4.50
N ALA A 50 -7.51 8.47 5.25
CA ALA A 50 -8.21 7.19 5.14
C ALA A 50 -8.14 6.52 3.76
N ALA A 51 -7.16 6.87 2.92
CA ALA A 51 -6.85 6.07 1.74
C ALA A 51 -6.16 4.75 2.13
N LEU A 52 -6.47 3.68 1.39
CA LEU A 52 -5.94 2.34 1.57
C LEU A 52 -5.22 1.91 0.29
N ALA A 53 -3.96 1.49 0.42
CA ALA A 53 -3.21 0.85 -0.65
C ALA A 53 -2.83 -0.57 -0.20
N ILE A 54 -3.19 -1.55 -1.01
CA ILE A 54 -2.96 -2.97 -0.74
C ILE A 54 -1.80 -3.43 -1.61
N PHE A 55 -0.79 -4.04 -1.00
CA PHE A 55 0.40 -4.51 -1.69
C PHE A 55 0.60 -6.00 -1.47
N ASP A 56 1.10 -6.67 -2.50
CA ASP A 56 1.65 -8.01 -2.41
C ASP A 56 3.18 -7.97 -2.44
N ASN A 57 3.79 -8.80 -1.59
CA ASN A 57 5.23 -8.94 -1.46
C ASN A 57 5.67 -10.31 -1.99
N PRO A 58 6.25 -10.37 -3.20
CA PRO A 58 6.64 -11.64 -3.84
C PRO A 58 7.62 -12.47 -3.00
N GLN A 59 8.40 -11.83 -2.14
CA GLN A 59 9.41 -12.49 -1.32
C GLN A 59 8.82 -13.35 -0.19
N ASN A 60 7.54 -13.18 0.14
CA ASN A 60 6.85 -13.89 1.23
C ASN A 60 7.59 -13.87 2.59
N GLN A 61 8.43 -12.85 2.80
CA GLN A 61 9.21 -12.64 4.03
C GLN A 61 9.22 -11.14 4.34
N TRP A 62 8.78 -10.76 5.54
CA TRP A 62 8.70 -9.35 5.95
C TRP A 62 10.08 -8.72 6.01
N SER A 63 11.04 -9.45 6.55
CA SER A 63 12.44 -9.01 6.68
C SER A 63 13.10 -8.70 5.33
N LYS A 64 12.59 -9.25 4.22
CA LYS A 64 13.07 -9.01 2.85
C LYS A 64 12.27 -7.97 2.08
N LEU A 65 11.28 -7.34 2.70
CA LEU A 65 10.55 -6.24 2.05
C LEU A 65 11.52 -5.12 1.70
N ILE A 66 11.63 -4.81 0.41
CA ILE A 66 12.35 -3.67 -0.11
C ILE A 66 11.45 -2.82 -1.02
N PHE A 67 11.84 -1.57 -1.20
CA PHE A 67 11.19 -0.72 -2.18
C PHE A 67 11.37 -1.27 -3.59
N ASN A 68 10.44 -0.95 -4.47
CA ASN A 68 10.48 -1.34 -5.87
C ASN A 68 10.39 -2.86 -6.18
N GLU A 69 9.99 -3.70 -5.23
CA GLU A 69 9.73 -5.14 -5.48
C GLU A 69 8.29 -5.58 -5.20
N THR A 70 7.46 -4.70 -4.63
CA THR A 70 6.06 -5.02 -4.32
C THR A 70 5.11 -4.68 -5.46
N ARG A 71 4.05 -5.46 -5.57
CA ARG A 71 2.96 -5.22 -6.52
C ARG A 71 1.80 -4.51 -5.82
N LEU A 72 1.36 -3.38 -6.36
CA LEU A 72 0.10 -2.74 -5.94
C LEU A 72 -1.06 -3.62 -6.43
N ILE A 73 -1.83 -4.14 -5.47
CA ILE A 73 -3.03 -4.94 -5.73
C ILE A 73 -4.22 -4.01 -5.95
N GLU A 74 -4.39 -3.03 -5.05
CA GLU A 74 -5.53 -2.14 -5.08
C GLU A 74 -5.20 -0.80 -4.41
N TYR A 75 -5.85 0.26 -4.86
CA TYR A 75 -5.80 1.58 -4.24
C TYR A 75 -7.20 2.18 -4.15
N ILE A 76 -7.65 2.40 -2.91
CA ILE A 76 -9.00 2.83 -2.54
C ILE A 76 -8.91 4.14 -1.76
N ARG A 77 -9.77 5.10 -2.07
CA ARG A 77 -9.96 6.32 -1.29
C ARG A 77 -11.37 6.34 -0.70
N PRO A 78 -11.62 7.11 0.38
CA PRO A 78 -12.96 7.20 0.95
C PRO A 78 -14.05 7.57 -0.06
N LYS A 79 -13.74 8.45 -1.02
CA LYS A 79 -14.69 8.84 -2.08
C LYS A 79 -15.03 7.72 -3.07
N ASP A 80 -14.17 6.72 -3.19
CA ASP A 80 -14.40 5.58 -4.08
C ASP A 80 -15.43 4.60 -3.46
N LEU A 81 -15.54 4.56 -2.12
CA LEU A 81 -16.51 3.72 -1.41
C LEU A 81 -17.96 4.16 -1.59
N GLN A 82 -18.19 5.46 -1.77
CA GLN A 82 -19.55 5.98 -2.03
C GLN A 82 -20.13 5.48 -3.35
N LEU A 83 -19.27 5.05 -4.29
CA LEU A 83 -19.68 4.52 -5.58
C LEU A 83 -20.02 3.03 -5.53
N LEU A 84 -19.60 2.31 -4.48
CA LEU A 84 -19.85 0.88 -4.27
C LEU A 84 -21.20 0.58 -3.60
N ASN A 85 -21.84 1.58 -2.98
CA ASN A 85 -23.16 1.44 -2.35
C ASN A 85 -24.33 1.54 -3.34
N ASN A 86 -24.04 1.62 -4.65
CA ASN A 86 -25.03 1.66 -5.73
C ASN A 86 -25.09 0.34 -6.51
N CYS A 87 -24.60 -0.76 -5.92
CA CYS A 87 -24.72 -2.12 -6.45
C CYS A 87 -25.81 -2.88 -5.70
#